data_AF-A0A923QAL8-F1
#
_entry.id   AF-A0A923QAL8-F1
#
_cell.length_a   1.000
_cell.length_b   1.000
_cell.length_c   1.000
_cell.angle_alpha   90.00
_cell.angle_beta   90.00
_cell.angle_gamma   90.00
#
_symmetry.space_group_name_H-M   'P 1'
#
loop_
_entity.id
_entity.type
_entity.pdbx_description
1 polymer ?
#
loop_
_entity_poly.entity_id
_entity_poly.type
_entity_poly.pdbx_seq_one_letter_code
_entity_poly.pdbx_strand_id
1 'polypeptide(L)'
;MNSKTAVQFAGTKKTAPPSAPSPLQRKTKWRDRQYREAYMEAAVEQGVAWQIRINRTLRDMTQAQLADLIGTRANGISRLEDPEYGAHSLETLKLIAKAFDCALLVKFVPYSELAQESENLSEHDQYAAPYEIESKEKSVRK
;
A
#
# COMPACT_ATOMS: atom_id res chain seq x y z
N MET A 1 -18.07 2.44 -38.05
CA MET A 1 -17.45 1.13 -37.73
C MET A 1 -15.96 1.34 -37.49
N ASN A 2 -15.60 1.33 -36.21
CA ASN A 2 -14.30 1.10 -35.55
C ASN A 2 -13.02 1.75 -36.11
N SER A 3 -12.78 3.00 -35.71
CA SER A 3 -11.43 3.58 -35.65
C SER A 3 -10.67 3.04 -34.44
N LYS A 4 -9.70 2.15 -34.68
CA LYS A 4 -8.71 1.72 -33.68
C LYS A 4 -7.77 2.89 -33.37
N THR A 5 -8.06 3.64 -32.32
CA THR A 5 -7.10 4.60 -31.75
C THR A 5 -6.05 3.83 -30.95
N ALA A 6 -4.91 3.55 -31.59
CA ALA A 6 -3.71 3.12 -30.89
C ALA A 6 -3.13 4.33 -30.17
N VAL A 7 -3.30 4.40 -28.85
CA VAL A 7 -2.59 5.37 -28.02
C VAL A 7 -1.14 4.91 -27.93
N GLN A 8 -0.28 5.51 -28.74
CA GLN A 8 1.17 5.41 -28.58
C GLN A 8 1.56 6.13 -27.30
N PHE A 9 1.98 5.37 -26.27
CA PHE A 9 2.61 5.97 -25.11
C PHE A 9 4.05 6.34 -25.47
N ALA A 10 4.28 7.63 -25.70
CA ALA A 10 5.61 8.20 -25.86
C ALA A 10 6.42 7.95 -24.57
N GLY A 11 7.51 7.20 -24.70
CA GLY A 11 8.45 6.94 -23.60
C GLY A 11 9.18 8.21 -23.19
N THR A 12 8.68 8.91 -22.18
CA THR A 12 9.48 9.91 -21.47
C THR A 12 10.44 9.15 -20.55
N LYS A 13 11.73 9.11 -20.92
CA LYS A 13 12.79 8.75 -19.96
C LYS A 13 12.75 9.77 -18.82
N LYS A 14 12.14 9.41 -17.68
CA LYS A 14 12.34 10.14 -16.42
C LYS A 14 13.80 9.92 -15.99
N THR A 15 14.69 10.78 -16.42
CA THR A 15 16.02 10.88 -15.80
C THR A 15 15.85 11.56 -14.45
N ALA A 16 16.05 10.81 -13.37
CA ALA A 16 16.08 11.34 -12.00
C ALA A 16 17.22 12.37 -11.83
N PRO A 17 17.05 13.40 -10.97
CA PRO A 17 18.08 14.41 -10.71
C PRO A 17 19.31 13.79 -10.01
N PRO A 18 20.54 14.19 -10.37
CA PRO A 18 21.75 13.67 -9.73
C PRO A 18 22.12 14.45 -8.46
N SER A 19 22.02 13.80 -7.29
CA SER A 19 22.88 14.12 -6.11
C SER A 19 22.70 13.18 -4.89
N ALA A 20 21.65 12.35 -4.81
CA ALA A 20 21.52 11.36 -3.73
C ALA A 20 21.93 9.94 -4.21
N PRO A 21 22.67 9.14 -3.41
CA PRO A 21 22.95 7.76 -3.75
C PRO A 21 21.63 6.99 -3.93
N SER A 22 21.52 6.24 -5.04
CA SER A 22 20.34 5.44 -5.33
C SER A 22 20.01 4.53 -4.13
N PRO A 23 18.75 4.46 -3.67
CA PRO A 23 18.33 3.59 -2.56
C PRO A 23 18.81 2.13 -2.71
N LEU A 24 18.97 1.67 -3.95
CA LEU A 24 19.45 0.33 -4.28
C LEU A 24 20.93 0.10 -3.94
N GLN A 25 21.76 1.14 -3.83
CA GLN A 25 23.19 1.00 -3.51
C GLN A 25 23.40 0.39 -2.12
N ARG A 26 22.48 0.67 -1.17
CA ARG A 26 22.50 0.09 0.18
C ARG A 26 21.92 -1.32 0.23
N LYS A 27 21.10 -1.72 -0.75
CA LYS A 27 20.42 -3.02 -0.83
C LYS A 27 21.21 -4.02 -1.68
N THR A 28 22.46 -4.30 -1.31
CA THR A 28 23.39 -5.14 -2.11
C THR A 28 22.81 -6.52 -2.46
N LYS A 29 22.04 -7.14 -1.55
CA LYS A 29 21.36 -8.43 -1.78
C LYS A 29 20.34 -8.39 -2.92
N TRP A 30 19.73 -7.23 -3.21
CA TRP A 30 18.70 -7.10 -4.25
C TRP A 30 19.26 -7.18 -5.68
N ARG A 31 20.59 -7.20 -5.83
CA ARG A 31 21.24 -7.55 -7.10
C ARG A 31 20.87 -8.97 -7.54
N ASP A 32 20.70 -9.87 -6.58
CA ASP A 32 20.16 -11.20 -6.84
C ASP A 32 18.66 -11.11 -7.17
N ARG A 33 18.26 -11.81 -8.24
CA ARG A 33 16.90 -11.76 -8.77
C ARG A 33 15.90 -12.42 -7.84
N GLN A 34 16.21 -13.63 -7.41
CA GLN A 34 15.33 -14.40 -6.54
C GLN A 34 15.12 -13.67 -5.22
N TYR A 35 16.18 -13.06 -4.67
CA TYR A 35 16.08 -12.28 -3.45
C TYR A 35 15.14 -11.08 -3.56
N ARG A 36 15.27 -10.24 -4.62
CA ARG A 36 14.41 -9.06 -4.75
C ARG A 36 12.97 -9.42 -5.11
N GLU A 37 12.74 -10.53 -5.82
CA GLU A 37 11.39 -11.05 -6.11
C GLU A 37 10.73 -11.54 -4.82
N ALA A 38 11.41 -12.38 -4.04
CA ALA A 38 10.90 -12.85 -2.75
C ALA A 38 10.67 -11.70 -1.74
N TYR A 39 11.56 -10.70 -1.73
CA TYR A 39 11.36 -9.51 -0.90
C TYR A 39 10.12 -8.72 -1.33
N MET A 40 9.89 -8.58 -2.64
CA MET A 40 8.71 -7.86 -3.16
C MET A 40 7.42 -8.57 -2.77
N GLU A 41 7.37 -9.90 -2.88
CA GLU A 41 6.22 -10.69 -2.44
C GLU A 41 5.96 -10.51 -0.94
N ALA A 42 6.99 -10.68 -0.11
CA ALA A 42 6.88 -10.49 1.33
C ALA A 42 6.47 -9.06 1.71
N ALA A 43 6.99 -8.04 1.01
CA ALA A 43 6.63 -6.64 1.26
C ALA A 43 5.16 -6.36 0.94
N VAL A 44 4.60 -7.00 -0.09
CA VAL A 44 3.17 -6.88 -0.42
C VAL A 44 2.32 -7.55 0.66
N GLU A 45 2.63 -8.79 1.02
CA GLU A 45 1.83 -9.58 1.97
C GLU A 45 1.87 -8.97 3.38
N GLN A 46 3.09 -8.75 3.91
CA GLN A 46 3.27 -8.22 5.26
C GLN A 46 2.83 -6.76 5.35
N GLY A 47 3.12 -5.96 4.32
CA GLY A 47 2.75 -4.55 4.26
C GLY A 47 1.24 -4.36 4.32
N VAL A 48 0.48 -5.14 3.55
CA VAL A 48 -0.99 -5.09 3.59
C VAL A 48 -1.52 -5.51 4.96
N ALA A 49 -1.03 -6.62 5.52
CA ALA A 49 -1.48 -7.12 6.82
C ALA A 49 -1.24 -6.09 7.95
N TRP A 50 -0.04 -5.50 8.00
CA TRP A 50 0.29 -4.47 8.98
C TRP A 50 -0.51 -3.19 8.77
N GLN A 51 -0.68 -2.75 7.52
CA GLN A 51 -1.45 -1.54 7.22
C GLN A 51 -2.91 -1.69 7.66
N ILE A 52 -3.53 -2.86 7.43
CA ILE A 52 -4.90 -3.15 7.91
C ILE A 52 -4.96 -3.03 9.43
N ARG A 53 -4.02 -3.68 10.13
CA ARG A 53 -3.97 -3.66 11.60
C ARG A 53 -3.78 -2.25 12.14
N ILE A 54 -2.78 -1.51 11.65
CA ILE A 54 -2.46 -0.13 12.06
C ILE A 54 -3.67 0.79 11.85
N ASN A 55 -4.27 0.75 10.65
CA ASN A 55 -5.41 1.60 10.34
C ASN A 55 -6.64 1.28 11.20
N ARG A 56 -6.86 -0.01 11.51
CA ARG A 56 -7.91 -0.43 12.43
C ARG A 56 -7.65 0.07 13.85
N THR A 57 -6.45 -0.15 14.39
CA THR A 57 -6.12 0.20 15.78
C THR A 57 -6.12 1.70 16.01
N LEU A 58 -5.59 2.50 15.07
CA LEU A 58 -5.58 3.96 15.18
C LEU A 58 -6.97 4.60 15.03
N ARG A 59 -7.97 3.82 14.61
CA ARG A 59 -9.39 4.20 14.59
C ARG A 59 -10.18 3.65 15.79
N ASP A 60 -9.48 3.08 16.78
CA ASP A 60 -10.08 2.42 17.95
C ASP A 60 -11.09 1.31 17.59
N MET A 61 -10.91 0.67 16.42
CA MET A 61 -11.79 -0.38 15.94
C MET A 61 -11.30 -1.75 16.44
N THR A 62 -12.23 -2.59 16.88
CA THR A 62 -11.99 -4.03 17.12
C THR A 62 -12.03 -4.81 15.80
N GLN A 63 -11.45 -6.01 15.79
CA GLN A 63 -11.56 -6.90 14.63
C GLN A 63 -13.02 -7.27 14.32
N ALA A 64 -13.89 -7.37 15.34
CA ALA A 64 -15.32 -7.62 15.14
C ALA A 64 -16.01 -6.44 14.43
N GLN A 65 -15.73 -5.20 14.85
CA GLN A 65 -16.31 -4.02 14.19
C GLN A 65 -15.86 -3.90 12.72
N LEU A 66 -14.59 -4.16 12.41
CA LEU A 66 -14.15 -4.17 11.02
C LEU A 66 -14.82 -5.31 10.23
N ALA A 67 -14.99 -6.48 10.84
CA ALA A 67 -15.66 -7.62 10.22
C ALA A 67 -17.10 -7.28 9.84
N ASP A 68 -17.83 -6.63 10.76
CA ASP A 68 -19.22 -6.21 10.55
C ASP A 68 -19.33 -5.21 9.39
N LEU A 69 -18.42 -4.23 9.31
CA LEU A 69 -18.40 -3.22 8.24
C LEU A 69 -18.16 -3.80 6.84
N ILE A 70 -17.33 -4.84 6.74
CA ILE A 70 -17.01 -5.45 5.44
C ILE A 70 -17.82 -6.72 5.16
N GLY A 71 -18.77 -7.08 6.04
CA GLY A 71 -19.65 -8.24 5.87
C GLY A 71 -18.95 -9.60 5.99
N THR A 72 -17.98 -9.74 6.91
CA THR A 72 -17.26 -10.99 7.19
C THR A 72 -17.34 -11.37 8.68
N ARG A 73 -16.63 -12.42 9.09
CA ARG A 73 -16.48 -12.83 10.50
C ARG A 73 -15.15 -12.34 11.07
N ALA A 74 -15.08 -12.14 12.39
CA ALA A 74 -13.85 -11.69 13.08
C ALA A 74 -12.61 -12.55 12.77
N ASN A 75 -12.75 -13.87 12.65
CA ASN A 75 -11.66 -14.77 12.22
C ASN A 75 -11.12 -14.43 10.82
N GLY A 76 -11.96 -13.87 9.95
CA GLY A 76 -11.54 -13.36 8.64
C GLY A 76 -10.59 -12.17 8.79
N ILE A 77 -10.88 -11.23 9.70
CA ILE A 77 -10.00 -10.08 9.95
C ILE A 77 -8.67 -10.52 10.55
N SER A 78 -8.68 -11.47 11.49
CA SER A 78 -7.43 -12.01 12.06
C SER A 78 -6.48 -12.54 10.98
N ARG A 79 -7.00 -13.28 10.00
CA ARG A 79 -6.21 -13.75 8.83
C ARG A 79 -5.75 -12.62 7.93
N LEU A 80 -6.56 -11.57 7.77
CA LEU A 80 -6.19 -10.41 6.97
C LEU A 80 -5.09 -9.56 7.64
N GLU A 81 -4.95 -9.66 8.97
CA GLU A 81 -3.89 -9.00 9.75
C GLU A 81 -2.67 -9.90 10.00
N ASP A 82 -2.69 -11.14 9.51
CA ASP A 82 -1.61 -12.11 9.65
C ASP A 82 -0.60 -11.97 8.50
N PRO A 83 0.66 -11.56 8.78
CA PRO A 83 1.69 -11.38 7.76
C PRO A 83 2.11 -12.68 7.05
N GLU A 84 1.77 -13.85 7.59
CA GLU A 84 2.10 -15.16 7.00
C GLU A 84 0.93 -15.78 6.21
N TYR A 85 -0.26 -15.16 6.20
CA TYR A 85 -1.43 -15.72 5.52
C TYR A 85 -1.38 -15.57 3.99
N GLY A 86 -0.84 -14.45 3.50
CA GLY A 86 -0.55 -14.21 2.08
C GLY A 86 -1.74 -14.07 1.12
N ALA A 87 -2.99 -14.25 1.57
CA ALA A 87 -4.17 -14.25 0.68
C ALA A 87 -5.12 -13.05 0.94
N HIS A 88 -5.00 -12.01 0.11
CA HIS A 88 -5.95 -10.89 0.05
C HIS A 88 -6.49 -10.72 -1.37
N SER A 89 -7.82 -10.71 -1.54
CA SER A 89 -8.41 -10.33 -2.83
C SER A 89 -8.49 -8.81 -2.95
N LEU A 90 -8.36 -8.29 -4.18
CA LEU A 90 -8.56 -6.86 -4.45
C LEU A 90 -9.98 -6.39 -4.05
N GLU A 91 -10.96 -7.28 -4.09
CA GLU A 91 -12.32 -6.96 -3.63
C GLU A 91 -12.37 -6.72 -2.12
N THR A 92 -11.74 -7.59 -1.33
CA THR A 92 -11.63 -7.40 0.13
C THR A 92 -10.88 -6.11 0.46
N LEU A 93 -9.78 -5.81 -0.22
CA LEU A 93 -9.03 -4.57 0.02
C LEU A 93 -9.87 -3.33 -0.30
N LYS A 94 -10.71 -3.36 -1.35
CA LYS A 94 -11.65 -2.27 -1.65
C LYS A 94 -12.73 -2.12 -0.57
N LEU A 95 -13.21 -3.22 0.00
CA LEU A 95 -14.18 -3.15 1.11
C LEU A 95 -13.55 -2.53 2.37
N ILE A 96 -12.32 -2.93 2.70
CA ILE A 96 -11.58 -2.36 3.83
C ILE A 96 -11.32 -0.87 3.61
N ALA A 97 -10.87 -0.46 2.42
CA ALA A 97 -10.65 0.96 2.11
C ALA A 97 -11.92 1.80 2.29
N LYS A 98 -13.09 1.29 1.87
CA LYS A 98 -14.39 1.92 2.12
C LYS A 98 -14.72 1.99 3.62
N ALA A 99 -14.47 0.92 4.37
CA ALA A 99 -14.71 0.88 5.82
C ALA A 99 -13.81 1.87 6.58
N PHE A 100 -12.60 2.11 6.08
CA PHE A 100 -11.66 3.08 6.64
C PHE A 100 -11.86 4.52 6.13
N ASP A 101 -12.75 4.73 5.17
CA ASP A 101 -12.96 6.00 4.45
C ASP A 101 -11.65 6.53 3.83
N CYS A 102 -10.90 5.64 3.18
CA CYS A 102 -9.66 5.97 2.48
C CYS A 102 -9.63 5.37 1.06
N ALA A 103 -8.66 5.80 0.25
CA ALA A 103 -8.49 5.31 -1.11
C ALA A 103 -7.54 4.09 -1.18
N LEU A 104 -7.90 3.08 -1.98
CA LEU A 104 -6.98 2.00 -2.36
C LEU A 104 -6.28 2.37 -3.68
N LEU A 105 -4.95 2.52 -3.63
CA LEU A 105 -4.11 2.77 -4.81
C LEU A 105 -3.22 1.55 -5.10
N VAL A 106 -3.38 0.94 -6.28
CA VAL A 106 -2.54 -0.19 -6.72
C VAL A 106 -1.71 0.24 -7.93
N LYS A 107 -0.38 0.16 -7.80
CA LYS A 107 0.57 0.57 -8.85
C LYS A 107 1.77 -0.38 -8.90
N PHE A 108 2.31 -0.59 -10.09
CA PHE A 108 3.64 -1.19 -10.25
C PHE A 108 4.69 -0.08 -10.14
N VAL A 109 5.73 -0.31 -9.34
CA VAL A 109 6.80 0.67 -9.08
C VAL A 109 8.18 0.06 -9.33
N PRO A 110 9.22 0.87 -9.63
CA PRO A 110 10.59 0.38 -9.68
C PRO A 110 11.08 -0.09 -8.31
N TYR A 111 12.01 -1.06 -8.26
CA TYR A 111 12.61 -1.52 -7.01
C TYR A 111 13.28 -0.42 -6.17
N SER A 112 13.74 0.68 -6.79
CA SER A 112 14.28 1.80 -6.03
C SER A 112 13.23 2.49 -5.15
N GLU A 113 11.98 2.52 -5.60
CA GLU A 113 10.84 3.05 -4.83
C GLU A 113 10.49 2.08 -3.70
N LEU A 114 10.38 0.77 -3.99
CA LEU A 114 10.18 -0.25 -2.95
C LEU A 114 11.29 -0.21 -1.87
N ALA A 115 12.54 0.04 -2.27
CA ALA A 115 13.64 0.20 -1.33
C ALA A 115 13.48 1.42 -0.42
N GLN A 116 12.92 2.52 -0.91
CA GLN A 116 12.60 3.70 -0.09
C GLN A 116 11.42 3.42 0.85
N GLU A 117 10.35 2.81 0.34
CA GLU A 117 9.19 2.43 1.15
C GLU A 117 9.60 1.49 2.30
N SER A 118 10.55 0.59 2.06
CA SER A 118 11.09 -0.28 3.12
C SER A 118 11.80 0.44 4.27
N GLU A 119 12.14 1.72 4.09
CA GLU A 119 12.74 2.56 5.12
C GLU A 119 11.66 3.34 5.91
N ASN A 120 10.42 3.43 5.39
CA ASN A 120 9.29 4.18 5.94
C ASN A 120 8.23 3.24 6.53
N LEU A 121 8.59 2.55 7.61
CA LEU A 121 7.73 1.54 8.26
C LEU A 121 7.05 2.06 9.54
N SER A 122 7.05 3.37 9.79
CA SER A 122 6.43 3.91 11.00
C SER A 122 4.90 3.80 10.93
N GLU A 123 4.24 3.72 12.09
CA GLU A 123 2.77 3.71 12.15
C GLU A 123 2.16 4.95 11.47
N HIS A 124 2.84 6.10 11.61
CA HIS A 124 2.43 7.34 10.97
C HIS A 124 2.47 7.24 9.44
N ASP A 125 3.52 6.63 8.87
CA ASP A 125 3.65 6.48 7.41
C ASP A 125 2.63 5.48 6.83
N GLN A 126 2.21 4.50 7.64
CA GLN A 126 1.27 3.45 7.23
C GLN A 126 -0.20 3.81 7.48
N TYR A 127 -0.47 4.83 8.30
CA TYR A 127 -1.82 5.30 8.57
C TYR A 127 -2.36 6.09 7.39
N ALA A 128 -3.44 5.58 6.76
CA ALA A 128 -4.18 6.30 5.73
C ALA A 128 -5.33 7.04 6.43
N ALA A 129 -5.25 8.37 6.55
CA ALA A 129 -6.27 9.15 7.24
C ALA A 129 -7.64 9.07 6.51
N PRO A 130 -8.77 9.09 7.26
CA PRO A 130 -10.10 9.28 6.67
C PRO A 130 -10.23 10.62 5.94
N TYR A 131 -11.08 10.68 4.92
CA TYR A 131 -11.29 11.89 4.11
C TYR A 131 -11.67 13.13 4.95
N GLU A 132 -12.49 12.93 5.98
CA GLU A 132 -12.91 14.00 6.89
C GLU A 132 -11.75 14.65 7.66
N ILE A 133 -10.69 13.91 7.96
CA ILE A 133 -9.50 14.46 8.64
C ILE A 133 -8.69 15.29 7.65
N GLU A 134 -8.39 14.74 6.47
CA GLU A 134 -7.60 15.43 5.44
C GLU A 134 -8.27 16.71 4.91
N SER A 135 -9.60 16.70 4.77
CA SER A 135 -10.36 17.84 4.27
C SER A 135 -10.38 19.02 5.24
N LYS A 136 -10.37 18.76 6.56
CA LYS A 136 -10.32 19.80 7.61
C LYS A 136 -8.94 20.45 7.72
N GLU A 137 -7.86 19.69 7.56
CA GLU A 137 -6.49 20.25 7.59
C GLU A 137 -6.24 21.28 6.49
N LYS A 138 -6.86 21.10 5.31
CA LYS A 138 -6.72 22.06 4.20
C LYS A 138 -7.53 23.34 4.40
N SER A 139 -8.56 23.32 5.25
CA SER A 139 -9.42 24.49 5.50
C SER A 139 -8.86 25.49 6.52
N VAL A 140 -7.82 25.14 7.28
CA VAL A 140 -7.22 26.00 8.32
C VAL A 140 -6.08 26.88 7.76
N ARG A 141 -5.61 26.61 6.53
CA ARG A 141 -4.63 27.47 5.84
C ARG A 141 -5.36 28.50 4.98
N LYS A 142 -5.87 29.55 5.61
CA LYS A 142 -6.37 30.75 4.92
C LYS A 142 -5.75 32.00 5.52
#